data_AF-X1FJ56-F1
#
_entry.id   AF-X1FJ56-F1
#
_cell.length_a   1.000
_cell.length_b   1.000
_cell.length_c   1.000
_cell.angle_alpha   90.00
_cell.angle_beta   90.00
_cell.angle_gamma   90.00
#
_symmetry.space_group_name_H-M   'P 1'
#
loop_
_entity.id
_entity.type
_entity.pdbx_description
1 polymer ?
#
loop_
_entity_poly.entity_id
_entity_poly.type
_entity_poly.pdbx_seq_one_letter_code
_entity_poly.pdbx_strand_id
1 'polypeptide(L)'
;LLSGELIQSHIMHYFFQSFPDLLKIFKINTIINEPYNLINYNPHLTTNVFNLIKIGSEINKLIGGRVLHPITPIPGGLIFNPTRKSLIFTEKYLKKGIYYIETLIENFIDLFSAFDPPTEFNLSNPIYFGLKNNMGFDRYEGDLRIKRNETTYDDFQAKNYSKYFDKDSNLYGITFKSNSKNEILTGPIARYRLTQNYGIDKISEYMGNFGKKWKSNLLFLNFLQLIESYYEIQKSVEILNTTSLKSKTKLKQLNSIKKSNGIGVIEAPRGILM
;
A
#
# COMPACT_ATOMS: atom_id res chain seq x y z
N LEU A 1 -2.60 3.36 -11.56
CA LEU A 1 -1.74 4.46 -11.08
C LEU A 1 -1.39 4.23 -9.61
N LEU A 2 -2.39 4.18 -8.71
CA LEU A 2 -2.17 3.88 -7.29
C LEU A 2 -1.35 2.61 -7.02
N SER A 3 -1.56 1.56 -7.81
CA SER A 3 -0.78 0.32 -7.70
C SER A 3 0.71 0.52 -7.97
N GLY A 4 1.07 1.30 -8.99
CA GLY A 4 2.46 1.57 -9.34
C GLY A 4 3.18 2.37 -8.25
N GLU A 5 2.51 3.38 -7.70
CA GLU A 5 2.99 4.16 -6.56
C GLU A 5 3.19 3.29 -5.30
N LEU A 6 2.23 2.43 -4.96
CA LEU A 6 2.36 1.57 -3.79
C LEU A 6 3.50 0.57 -3.94
N ILE A 7 3.57 -0.14 -5.08
CA ILE A 7 4.65 -1.11 -5.32
C ILE A 7 6.00 -0.41 -5.16
N GLN A 8 6.19 0.75 -5.80
CA GLN A 8 7.44 1.49 -5.68
C GLN A 8 7.72 1.92 -4.22
N SER A 9 6.76 2.54 -3.56
CA SER A 9 6.90 3.05 -2.19
C SER A 9 7.22 1.94 -1.20
N HIS A 10 6.46 0.84 -1.24
CA HIS A 10 6.59 -0.27 -0.30
C HIS A 10 7.88 -1.03 -0.51
N ILE A 11 8.24 -1.33 -1.75
CA ILE A 11 9.48 -2.07 -2.04
C ILE A 11 10.71 -1.24 -1.71
N MET A 12 10.70 0.08 -1.98
CA MET A 12 11.79 0.97 -1.58
C MET A 12 11.90 1.08 -0.06
N HIS A 13 10.78 1.29 0.64
CA HIS A 13 10.77 1.36 2.10
C HIS A 13 11.26 0.04 2.71
N TYR A 14 10.68 -1.09 2.28
CA TYR A 14 11.05 -2.39 2.79
C TYR A 14 12.56 -2.62 2.63
N PHE A 15 13.06 -2.57 1.40
CA PHE A 15 14.42 -3.00 1.10
C PHE A 15 15.49 -2.02 1.59
N PHE A 16 15.35 -0.72 1.33
CA PHE A 16 16.41 0.24 1.64
C PHE A 16 16.33 0.81 3.06
N GLN A 17 15.16 0.76 3.71
CA GLN A 17 14.96 1.42 5.00
C GLN A 17 14.77 0.38 6.11
N SER A 18 13.83 -0.55 5.96
CA SER A 18 13.49 -1.46 7.05
C SER A 18 14.33 -2.74 7.12
N PHE A 19 14.69 -3.32 5.97
CA PHE A 19 15.26 -4.67 5.90
C PHE A 19 16.66 -4.76 6.54
N PRO A 20 17.59 -3.79 6.34
CA PRO A 20 18.86 -3.79 7.06
C PRO A 20 18.69 -3.77 8.59
N ASP A 21 17.73 -2.98 9.08
CA ASP A 21 17.47 -2.86 10.51
C ASP A 21 16.80 -4.11 11.07
N LEU A 22 15.89 -4.75 10.33
CA LEU A 22 15.32 -6.04 10.71
C LEU A 22 16.43 -7.11 10.85
N LEU A 23 17.35 -7.19 9.88
CA LEU A 23 18.48 -8.13 9.96
C LEU A 23 19.35 -7.90 11.21
N LYS A 24 19.52 -6.64 11.63
CA LYS A 24 20.23 -6.28 12.86
C LYS A 24 19.44 -6.64 14.12
N ILE A 25 18.16 -6.26 14.17
CA ILE A 25 17.26 -6.51 15.30
C ILE A 25 17.19 -8.01 15.61
N PHE A 26 17.08 -8.85 14.59
CA PHE A 26 17.03 -10.31 14.73
C PHE A 26 18.41 -10.97 14.77
N LYS A 27 19.50 -10.20 14.80
CA LYS A 27 20.89 -10.68 14.84
C LYS A 27 21.26 -11.65 13.70
N ILE A 28 20.59 -11.52 12.56
CA ILE A 28 20.83 -12.32 11.35
C ILE A 28 22.07 -11.80 10.63
N ASN A 29 22.20 -10.48 10.50
CA ASN A 29 23.38 -9.84 9.93
C ASN A 29 23.56 -8.43 10.50
N THR A 30 24.75 -8.14 11.00
CA THR A 30 25.10 -6.87 11.65
C THR A 30 26.00 -5.96 10.80
N ILE A 31 26.46 -6.43 9.64
CA ILE A 31 27.46 -5.76 8.79
C ILE A 31 26.81 -4.84 7.73
N ILE A 32 25.49 -4.94 7.56
CA ILE A 32 24.75 -4.13 6.58
C ILE A 32 24.52 -2.72 7.15
N ASN A 33 25.55 -1.89 7.02
CA ASN A 33 25.52 -0.49 7.44
C ASN A 33 25.37 0.47 6.25
N GLU A 34 25.61 -0.02 5.02
CA GLU A 34 25.58 0.80 3.81
C GLU A 34 24.75 0.11 2.71
N PRO A 35 24.09 0.88 1.81
CA PRO A 35 23.30 0.33 0.71
C PRO A 35 24.07 -0.66 -0.18
N TYR A 36 25.37 -0.45 -0.36
CA TYR A 36 26.23 -1.34 -1.14
C TYR A 36 26.36 -2.74 -0.51
N ASN A 37 26.43 -2.82 0.81
CA ASN A 37 26.52 -4.10 1.53
C ASN A 37 25.22 -4.89 1.40
N LEU A 38 24.08 -4.21 1.27
CA LEU A 38 22.80 -4.85 1.05
C LEU A 38 22.73 -5.53 -0.32
N ILE A 39 23.30 -4.91 -1.36
CA ILE A 39 23.39 -5.50 -2.70
C ILE A 39 24.21 -6.79 -2.66
N ASN A 40 25.35 -6.76 -1.98
CA ASN A 40 26.25 -7.92 -1.88
C ASN A 40 25.70 -9.01 -0.95
N TYR A 41 24.86 -8.67 0.03
CA TYR A 41 24.23 -9.63 0.93
C TYR A 41 23.37 -10.65 0.19
N ASN A 42 22.54 -10.19 -0.77
CA ASN A 42 21.78 -11.08 -1.64
C ASN A 42 21.55 -10.44 -3.01
N PRO A 43 22.44 -10.68 -3.99
CA PRO A 43 22.35 -10.06 -5.32
C PRO A 43 21.09 -10.45 -6.09
N HIS A 44 20.60 -11.67 -5.90
CA HIS A 44 19.37 -12.13 -6.55
C HIS A 44 18.14 -11.40 -6.01
N LEU A 45 18.01 -11.32 -4.68
CA LEU A 45 16.94 -10.56 -4.01
C LEU A 45 16.98 -9.08 -4.43
N THR A 46 18.17 -8.49 -4.45
CA THR A 46 18.39 -7.09 -4.88
C THR A 46 17.93 -6.88 -6.32
N THR A 47 18.24 -7.81 -7.22
CA THR A 47 17.81 -7.73 -8.62
C THR A 47 16.27 -7.75 -8.72
N ASN A 48 15.61 -8.59 -7.94
CA ASN A 48 14.15 -8.67 -7.88
C ASN A 48 13.53 -7.37 -7.33
N VAL A 49 14.14 -6.76 -6.31
CA VAL A 49 13.74 -5.44 -5.77
C VAL A 49 13.79 -4.36 -6.85
N PHE A 50 14.92 -4.23 -7.57
CA PHE A 50 15.04 -3.22 -8.62
C PHE A 50 14.04 -3.44 -9.76
N ASN A 51 13.77 -4.71 -10.11
CA ASN A 51 12.74 -5.05 -11.08
C ASN A 51 11.33 -4.63 -10.62
N LEU A 52 11.00 -4.81 -9.33
CA LEU A 52 9.72 -4.37 -8.77
C LEU A 52 9.58 -2.84 -8.75
N ILE A 53 10.64 -2.11 -8.37
CA ILE A 53 10.67 -0.64 -8.44
C ILE A 53 10.46 -0.16 -9.87
N LYS A 54 11.10 -0.83 -10.84
CA LYS A 54 10.94 -0.54 -12.26
C LYS A 54 9.51 -0.85 -12.73
N ILE A 55 8.88 -1.93 -12.27
CA ILE A 55 7.46 -2.23 -12.55
C ILE A 55 6.57 -1.07 -12.10
N GLY A 56 6.72 -0.61 -10.86
CA GLY A 56 5.95 0.53 -10.34
C GLY A 56 6.15 1.80 -11.18
N SER A 57 7.40 2.09 -11.52
CA SER A 57 7.78 3.25 -12.34
C SER A 57 7.20 3.20 -13.75
N GLU A 58 7.21 2.04 -14.40
CA GLU A 58 6.64 1.85 -15.74
C GLU A 58 5.11 1.97 -15.73
N ILE A 59 4.42 1.50 -14.68
CA ILE A 59 2.97 1.74 -14.52
C ILE A 59 2.69 3.23 -14.38
N ASN A 60 3.46 3.93 -13.55
CA ASN A 60 3.31 5.38 -13.35
C ASN A 60 3.57 6.16 -14.64
N LYS A 61 4.62 5.80 -15.39
CA LYS A 61 4.91 6.41 -16.69
C LYS A 61 3.81 6.13 -17.72
N LEU A 62 3.32 4.89 -17.79
CA LEU A 62 2.30 4.49 -18.75
C LEU A 62 0.97 5.21 -18.53
N ILE A 63 0.49 5.20 -17.29
CA ILE A 63 -0.84 5.72 -16.94
C ILE A 63 -0.76 7.20 -16.58
N GLY A 64 0.25 7.61 -15.81
CA GLY A 64 0.45 8.95 -15.28
C GLY A 64 1.20 9.91 -16.20
N GLY A 65 1.77 9.42 -17.31
CA GLY A 65 2.57 10.19 -18.26
C GLY A 65 4.00 10.52 -17.78
N ARG A 66 4.26 10.41 -16.48
CA ARG A 66 5.57 10.61 -15.84
C ARG A 66 5.76 9.58 -14.72
N VAL A 67 7.00 9.21 -14.45
CA VAL A 67 7.34 8.31 -13.32
C VAL A 67 7.01 8.99 -11.99
N LEU A 68 7.38 10.27 -11.87
CA LEU A 68 7.10 11.13 -10.72
C LEU A 68 6.17 12.26 -11.15
N HIS A 69 5.31 12.71 -10.24
CA HIS A 69 4.31 13.75 -10.48
C HIS A 69 3.43 13.46 -11.71
N PRO A 70 2.53 12.45 -11.62
CA PRO A 70 1.59 12.13 -12.68
C PRO A 70 0.79 13.36 -13.14
N ILE A 71 0.59 13.49 -14.44
CA ILE A 71 -0.08 14.65 -15.07
C ILE A 71 -1.38 14.29 -15.79
N THR A 72 -1.71 13.01 -15.86
CA THR A 72 -2.86 12.55 -16.64
C THR A 72 -4.21 12.60 -15.94
N PRO A 73 -4.32 12.48 -14.59
CA PRO A 73 -5.59 12.67 -13.91
C PRO A 73 -6.06 14.12 -14.01
N ILE A 74 -7.28 14.31 -14.51
CA ILE A 74 -7.96 15.61 -14.56
C ILE A 74 -9.40 15.47 -14.05
N PRO A 75 -10.08 16.57 -13.70
CA PRO A 75 -11.51 16.51 -13.39
C PRO A 75 -12.29 15.82 -14.52
N GLY A 76 -12.99 14.73 -14.17
CA GLY A 76 -13.78 13.94 -15.11
C GLY A 76 -13.09 12.68 -15.68
N GLY A 77 -11.78 12.47 -15.47
CA GLY A 77 -11.10 11.22 -15.85
C GLY A 77 -9.61 11.39 -16.18
N LEU A 78 -9.14 10.70 -17.22
CA LEU A 78 -7.74 10.73 -17.68
C LEU A 78 -7.64 11.44 -19.04
N ILE A 79 -6.65 12.32 -19.23
CA ILE A 79 -6.39 13.00 -20.52
C ILE A 79 -5.86 12.08 -21.61
N PHE A 80 -5.33 10.91 -21.23
CA PHE A 80 -4.63 10.00 -22.11
C PHE A 80 -5.02 8.56 -21.83
N ASN A 81 -5.23 7.78 -22.89
CA ASN A 81 -5.45 6.35 -22.83
C ASN A 81 -4.23 5.62 -23.42
N PRO A 82 -3.63 4.68 -22.69
CA PRO A 82 -2.52 3.88 -23.21
C PRO A 82 -2.89 3.10 -24.47
N THR A 83 -1.90 2.84 -25.32
CA THR A 83 -2.09 1.98 -26.49
C THR A 83 -2.29 0.51 -26.08
N ARG A 84 -3.00 -0.27 -26.89
CA ARG A 84 -3.15 -1.72 -26.66
C ARG A 84 -1.78 -2.43 -26.59
N LYS A 85 -0.82 -2.03 -27.43
CA LYS A 85 0.54 -2.59 -27.44
C LYS A 85 1.25 -2.36 -26.10
N SER A 86 1.16 -1.14 -25.56
CA SER A 86 1.78 -0.82 -24.27
C SER A 86 1.10 -1.55 -23.10
N LEU A 87 -0.24 -1.69 -23.12
CA LEU A 87 -0.96 -2.47 -22.10
C LEU A 87 -0.50 -3.93 -22.07
N ILE A 88 -0.39 -4.59 -23.24
CA ILE A 88 0.08 -5.97 -23.35
C ILE A 88 1.52 -6.12 -22.84
N PHE A 89 2.40 -5.15 -23.15
CA PHE A 89 3.77 -5.19 -22.68
C PHE A 89 3.85 -5.05 -21.15
N THR A 90 3.09 -4.13 -20.57
CA THR A 90 3.03 -3.92 -19.12
C THR A 90 2.43 -5.13 -18.40
N GLU A 91 1.42 -5.79 -18.97
CA GLU A 91 0.86 -7.03 -18.42
C GLU A 91 1.93 -8.13 -18.33
N LYS A 92 2.73 -8.32 -19.40
CA LYS A 92 3.85 -9.28 -19.37
C LYS A 92 4.87 -8.94 -18.29
N TYR A 93 5.13 -7.66 -18.06
CA TYR A 93 6.07 -7.21 -17.04
C TYR A 93 5.53 -7.43 -15.62
N LEU A 94 4.24 -7.14 -15.38
CA LEU A 94 3.55 -7.42 -14.12
C LEU A 94 3.50 -8.91 -13.79
N LYS A 95 3.27 -9.79 -14.77
CA LYS A 95 3.30 -11.24 -14.56
C LYS A 95 4.67 -11.73 -14.07
N LYS A 96 5.77 -11.14 -14.54
CA LYS A 96 7.10 -11.38 -13.96
C LYS A 96 7.23 -10.79 -12.55
N GLY A 97 6.58 -9.65 -12.31
CA GLY A 97 6.46 -9.02 -10.99
C GLY A 97 5.96 -9.96 -9.90
N ILE A 98 5.00 -10.83 -10.22
CA ILE A 98 4.48 -11.86 -9.31
C ILE A 98 5.62 -12.73 -8.77
N TYR A 99 6.46 -13.27 -9.66
CA TYR A 99 7.62 -14.07 -9.24
C TYR A 99 8.59 -13.27 -8.36
N TYR A 100 8.90 -12.03 -8.74
CA TYR A 100 9.84 -11.19 -7.97
C TYR A 100 9.34 -10.91 -6.56
N ILE A 101 8.05 -10.57 -6.39
CA ILE A 101 7.50 -10.27 -5.06
C ILE A 101 7.32 -11.53 -4.22
N GLU A 102 6.98 -12.68 -4.83
CA GLU A 102 6.92 -13.97 -4.12
C GLU A 102 8.30 -14.34 -3.56
N THR A 103 9.38 -14.14 -4.32
CA THR A 103 10.75 -14.34 -3.79
C THR A 103 11.04 -13.46 -2.57
N LEU A 104 10.58 -12.21 -2.57
CA LEU A 104 10.77 -11.30 -1.43
C LEU A 104 9.96 -11.74 -0.21
N ILE A 105 8.72 -12.18 -0.41
CA ILE A 105 7.83 -12.68 0.64
C ILE A 105 8.40 -13.96 1.26
N GLU A 106 8.80 -14.91 0.43
CA GLU A 106 9.39 -16.19 0.85
C GLU A 106 10.69 -15.95 1.62
N ASN A 107 11.58 -15.08 1.11
CA ASN A 107 12.78 -14.69 1.83
C ASN A 107 12.47 -14.02 3.19
N PHE A 108 11.42 -13.20 3.29
CA PHE A 108 11.01 -12.63 4.58
C PHE A 108 10.54 -13.72 5.55
N ILE A 109 9.73 -14.67 5.07
CA ILE A 109 9.25 -15.80 5.86
C ILE A 109 10.41 -16.64 6.36
N ASP A 110 11.33 -17.04 5.48
CA ASP A 110 12.49 -17.87 5.82
C ASP A 110 13.38 -17.22 6.88
N LEU A 111 13.57 -15.91 6.79
CA LEU A 111 14.43 -15.17 7.72
C LEU A 111 13.77 -14.93 9.08
N PHE A 112 12.47 -14.64 9.13
CA PHE A 112 11.86 -14.04 10.32
C PHE A 112 10.77 -14.90 10.98
N SER A 113 10.15 -15.85 10.29
CA SER A 113 9.01 -16.62 10.82
C SER A 113 9.35 -17.48 12.04
N ALA A 114 10.59 -17.96 12.13
CA ALA A 114 11.08 -18.76 13.25
C ALA A 114 11.35 -17.95 14.53
N PHE A 115 11.37 -16.62 14.44
CA PHE A 115 11.65 -15.73 15.57
C PHE A 115 10.35 -15.17 16.17
N ASP A 116 10.38 -14.89 17.47
CA ASP A 116 9.42 -13.96 18.08
C ASP A 116 9.92 -12.51 17.90
N PRO A 117 9.06 -11.55 17.54
CA PRO A 117 9.48 -10.16 17.42
C PRO A 117 9.74 -9.54 18.80
N PRO A 118 10.68 -8.56 18.91
CA PRO A 118 10.96 -7.90 20.18
C PRO A 118 9.73 -7.16 20.74
N THR A 119 9.51 -7.30 22.05
CA THR A 119 8.30 -6.81 22.71
C THR A 119 8.20 -5.29 22.80
N GLU A 120 9.31 -4.57 22.68
CA GLU A 120 9.36 -3.10 22.66
C GLU A 120 8.58 -2.48 21.48
N PHE A 121 8.38 -3.24 20.39
CA PHE A 121 7.58 -2.83 19.24
C PHE A 121 6.11 -3.30 19.32
N ASN A 122 5.66 -3.86 20.45
CA ASN A 122 4.28 -4.32 20.58
C ASN A 122 3.30 -3.13 20.57
N LEU A 123 2.23 -3.29 19.79
CA LEU A 123 1.18 -2.28 19.67
C LEU A 123 0.33 -2.24 20.94
N SER A 124 0.33 -1.09 21.61
CA SER A 124 -0.38 -0.87 22.88
C SER A 124 -1.84 -0.43 22.67
N ASN A 125 -2.61 -1.26 21.96
CA ASN A 125 -4.03 -1.03 21.68
C ASN A 125 -4.34 0.35 21.02
N PRO A 126 -3.70 0.66 19.86
CA PRO A 126 -3.93 1.88 19.13
C PRO A 126 -5.28 1.87 18.41
N ILE A 127 -5.72 3.06 18.00
CA ILE A 127 -6.85 3.22 17.08
C ILE A 127 -6.32 3.03 15.65
N TYR A 128 -7.02 2.24 14.84
CA TYR A 128 -6.73 2.07 13.42
C TYR A 128 -7.72 2.87 12.60
N PHE A 129 -7.21 3.61 11.62
CA PHE A 129 -8.00 4.46 10.74
C PHE A 129 -7.59 4.28 9.28
N GLY A 130 -8.60 4.18 8.41
CA GLY A 130 -8.40 3.99 6.97
C GLY A 130 -9.68 3.70 6.22
N LEU A 131 -9.55 3.40 4.92
CA LEU A 131 -10.68 2.97 4.09
C LEU A 131 -11.07 1.53 4.39
N LYS A 132 -12.37 1.28 4.28
CA LYS A 132 -12.97 -0.05 4.29
C LYS A 132 -13.95 -0.19 3.14
N ASN A 133 -13.80 -1.29 2.40
CA ASN A 133 -14.73 -1.73 1.37
C ASN A 133 -15.38 -3.06 1.80
N ASN A 134 -16.66 -3.25 1.50
CA ASN A 134 -17.39 -4.47 1.86
C ASN A 134 -16.91 -5.71 1.08
N MET A 135 -16.29 -5.52 -0.08
CA MET A 135 -15.86 -6.62 -0.96
C MET A 135 -14.46 -7.17 -0.60
N GLY A 136 -13.70 -6.47 0.23
CA GLY A 136 -12.33 -6.84 0.60
C GLY A 136 -11.38 -5.65 0.56
N PHE A 137 -10.08 -5.94 0.45
CA PHE A 137 -9.04 -4.92 0.44
C PHE A 137 -9.16 -4.01 -0.79
N ASP A 138 -9.31 -2.71 -0.55
CA ASP A 138 -9.40 -1.68 -1.57
C ASP A 138 -8.77 -0.39 -1.03
N ARG A 139 -8.01 0.31 -1.88
CA ARG A 139 -7.35 1.58 -1.56
C ARG A 139 -7.93 2.79 -2.29
N TYR A 140 -8.86 2.55 -3.20
CA TYR A 140 -9.44 3.59 -4.04
C TYR A 140 -10.86 3.94 -3.61
N GLU A 141 -11.67 2.93 -3.27
CA GLU A 141 -13.08 3.13 -2.90
C GLU A 141 -13.42 2.49 -1.55
N GLY A 142 -14.25 3.18 -0.78
CA GLY A 142 -14.74 2.71 0.51
C GLY A 142 -15.26 3.82 1.40
N ASP A 143 -15.84 3.42 2.53
CA ASP A 143 -16.12 4.33 3.64
C ASP A 143 -14.90 4.43 4.56
N LEU A 144 -14.81 5.51 5.33
CA LEU A 144 -13.78 5.66 6.36
C LEU A 144 -14.19 4.86 7.60
N ARG A 145 -13.26 4.10 8.16
CA ARG A 145 -13.50 3.28 9.35
C ARG A 145 -12.54 3.61 10.47
N ILE A 146 -13.07 3.70 11.68
CA ILE A 146 -12.30 3.80 12.92
C ILE A 146 -12.52 2.50 13.71
N LYS A 147 -11.45 1.76 13.98
CA LYS A 147 -11.49 0.48 14.72
C LYS A 147 -10.44 0.47 15.84
N ARG A 148 -10.76 -0.10 16.99
CA ARG A 148 -9.81 -0.42 18.06
C ARG A 148 -10.07 -1.83 18.54
N ASN A 149 -9.02 -2.64 18.72
CA ASN A 149 -9.17 -4.08 18.96
C ASN A 149 -10.11 -4.71 17.91
N GLU A 150 -11.16 -5.42 18.36
CA GLU A 150 -12.21 -5.96 17.51
C GLU A 150 -13.46 -5.08 17.45
N THR A 151 -13.46 -3.93 18.12
CA THR A 151 -14.58 -3.00 18.16
C THR A 151 -14.44 -1.96 17.06
N THR A 152 -15.40 -1.96 16.14
CA THR A 152 -15.60 -0.84 15.20
C THR A 152 -16.32 0.29 15.93
N TYR A 153 -15.71 1.48 15.96
CA TYR A 153 -16.35 2.67 16.54
C TYR A 153 -17.31 3.31 15.56
N ASP A 154 -16.88 3.44 14.30
CA ASP A 154 -17.69 4.09 13.29
C ASP A 154 -17.23 3.73 11.86
N ASP A 155 -18.19 3.73 10.94
CA ASP A 155 -18.03 3.68 9.49
C ASP A 155 -18.75 4.91 8.91
N PHE A 156 -18.05 5.80 8.23
CA PHE A 156 -18.65 7.04 7.73
C PHE A 156 -18.11 7.46 6.37
N GLN A 157 -18.96 8.15 5.61
CA GLN A 157 -18.58 8.72 4.32
C GLN A 157 -17.61 9.89 4.50
N ALA A 158 -16.65 10.02 3.59
CA ALA A 158 -15.66 11.10 3.55
C ALA A 158 -16.25 12.51 3.70
N LYS A 159 -17.45 12.77 3.17
CA LYS A 159 -18.13 14.08 3.31
C LYS A 159 -18.43 14.48 4.76
N ASN A 160 -18.44 13.53 5.69
CA ASN A 160 -18.72 13.75 7.10
C ASN A 160 -17.44 13.89 7.95
N TYR A 161 -16.26 14.00 7.33
CA TYR A 161 -14.95 14.01 8.02
C TYR A 161 -14.87 15.07 9.12
N SER A 162 -15.48 16.25 8.95
CA SER A 162 -15.43 17.35 9.91
C SER A 162 -16.08 17.06 11.27
N LYS A 163 -16.90 16.01 11.36
CA LYS A 163 -17.44 15.52 12.65
C LYS A 163 -16.38 14.81 13.48
N TYR A 164 -15.41 14.17 12.82
CA TYR A 164 -14.39 13.33 13.44
C TYR A 164 -13.05 14.05 13.53
N PHE A 165 -12.81 14.99 12.63
CA PHE A 165 -11.53 15.67 12.48
C PHE A 165 -11.69 17.18 12.48
N ASP A 166 -10.68 17.86 12.98
CA ASP A 166 -10.46 19.26 12.65
C ASP A 166 -9.18 19.43 11.85
N LYS A 167 -9.23 20.37 10.91
CA LYS A 167 -8.06 20.84 10.20
C LYS A 167 -7.45 21.96 11.05
N ASP A 168 -6.48 21.60 11.88
CA ASP A 168 -5.66 22.61 12.54
C ASP A 168 -4.69 23.20 11.50
N SER A 169 -4.75 24.52 11.28
CA SER A 169 -3.89 25.21 10.32
C SER A 169 -2.41 25.19 10.70
N ASN A 170 -2.10 24.96 11.97
CA ASN A 170 -0.74 24.98 12.51
C ASN A 170 -0.11 23.58 12.60
N LEU A 171 -0.88 22.52 12.35
CA LEU A 171 -0.39 21.15 12.37
C LEU A 171 -0.32 20.58 10.96
N TYR A 172 0.76 19.85 10.69
CA TYR A 172 0.86 18.98 9.52
C TYR A 172 0.11 17.67 9.81
N GLY A 173 -1.23 17.70 9.87
CA GLY A 173 -2.00 16.47 10.13
C GLY A 173 -3.49 16.64 10.37
N ILE A 174 -4.14 15.49 10.60
CA ILE A 174 -5.56 15.39 10.95
C ILE A 174 -5.66 15.23 12.48
N THR A 175 -6.26 16.20 13.16
CA THR A 175 -6.50 16.09 14.60
C THR A 175 -7.84 15.41 14.82
N PHE A 176 -7.82 14.24 15.46
CA PHE A 176 -9.05 13.56 15.85
C PHE A 176 -9.74 14.31 16.98
N LYS A 177 -11.04 14.55 16.82
CA LYS A 177 -11.95 15.11 17.82
C LYS A 177 -12.30 14.04 18.87
N SER A 178 -11.28 13.45 19.48
CA SER A 178 -11.41 12.43 20.53
C SER A 178 -10.77 12.93 21.81
N ASN A 179 -11.47 12.77 22.95
CA ASN A 179 -10.92 12.99 24.28
C ASN A 179 -9.89 11.92 24.70
N SER A 180 -9.55 10.97 23.82
CA SER A 180 -8.65 9.88 24.15
C SER A 180 -7.22 10.18 23.69
N LYS A 181 -6.25 10.07 24.60
CA LYS A 181 -4.80 10.16 24.31
C LYS A 181 -4.26 8.96 23.50
N ASN A 182 -5.13 8.22 22.82
CA ASN A 182 -4.73 7.00 22.13
C ASN A 182 -4.04 7.34 20.81
N GLU A 183 -2.94 6.67 20.53
CA GLU A 183 -2.25 6.75 19.26
C GLU A 183 -3.14 6.25 18.12
N ILE A 184 -3.01 6.91 16.97
CA ILE A 184 -3.79 6.60 15.78
C ILE A 184 -2.84 6.14 14.70
N LEU A 185 -3.05 4.92 14.24
CA LEU A 185 -2.27 4.31 13.18
C LEU A 185 -3.08 4.29 11.89
N THR A 186 -2.40 4.65 10.82
CA THR A 186 -2.85 4.52 9.43
C THR A 186 -1.85 3.64 8.67
N GLY A 187 -2.07 3.43 7.37
CA GLY A 187 -1.13 2.68 6.53
C GLY A 187 -1.31 1.16 6.61
N PRO A 188 -0.29 0.37 6.23
CA PRO A 188 -0.43 -1.08 6.02
C PRO A 188 -0.96 -1.83 7.26
N ILE A 189 -0.46 -1.50 8.45
CA ILE A 189 -0.90 -2.13 9.70
C ILE A 189 -2.36 -1.82 10.01
N ALA A 190 -2.81 -0.58 9.75
CA ALA A 190 -4.19 -0.20 9.93
C ALA A 190 -5.10 -0.88 8.91
N ARG A 191 -4.73 -0.87 7.63
CA ARG A 191 -5.50 -1.54 6.57
C ARG A 191 -5.66 -3.04 6.84
N TYR A 192 -4.61 -3.73 7.29
CA TYR A 192 -4.71 -5.13 7.72
C TYR A 192 -5.70 -5.33 8.87
N ARG A 193 -5.74 -4.42 9.83
CA ARG A 193 -6.65 -4.48 10.99
C ARG A 193 -8.10 -4.16 10.63
N LEU A 194 -8.30 -3.33 9.61
CA LEU A 194 -9.60 -2.93 9.09
C LEU A 194 -10.17 -3.96 8.11
N THR A 195 -9.30 -4.58 7.31
CA THR A 195 -9.64 -5.50 6.22
C THR A 195 -8.65 -6.66 6.17
N GLN A 196 -9.11 -7.84 6.60
CA GLN A 196 -8.31 -9.08 6.53
C GLN A 196 -8.61 -9.91 5.28
N ASN A 197 -9.63 -9.53 4.51
CA ASN A 197 -10.00 -10.23 3.29
C ASN A 197 -9.31 -9.59 2.07
N TYR A 198 -8.29 -10.26 1.54
CA TYR A 198 -7.64 -9.88 0.29
C TYR A 198 -8.20 -10.62 -0.93
N GLY A 199 -9.04 -11.65 -0.75
CA GLY A 199 -9.59 -12.45 -1.86
C GLY A 199 -8.55 -13.19 -2.71
N ILE A 200 -7.38 -13.49 -2.14
CA ILE A 200 -6.28 -14.24 -2.78
C ILE A 200 -5.76 -15.28 -1.78
N ASP A 201 -6.00 -16.56 -2.05
CA ASP A 201 -5.70 -17.66 -1.11
C ASP A 201 -4.23 -17.71 -0.69
N LYS A 202 -3.33 -17.48 -1.64
CA LYS A 202 -1.87 -17.47 -1.38
C LYS A 202 -1.44 -16.39 -0.37
N ILE A 203 -2.19 -15.28 -0.25
CA ILE A 203 -1.95 -14.29 0.83
C ILE A 203 -2.27 -14.88 2.20
N SER A 204 -3.37 -15.62 2.32
CA SER A 204 -3.76 -16.30 3.56
C SER A 204 -2.72 -17.34 3.98
N GLU A 205 -2.17 -18.09 3.01
CA GLU A 205 -1.05 -19.02 3.24
C GLU A 205 0.19 -18.29 3.78
N TYR A 206 0.62 -17.22 3.13
CA TYR A 206 1.75 -16.41 3.57
C TYR A 206 1.53 -15.84 4.99
N MET A 207 0.34 -15.31 5.28
CA MET A 207 -0.06 -14.82 6.60
C MET A 207 -0.13 -15.92 7.67
N GLY A 208 -0.28 -17.19 7.26
CA GLY A 208 -0.30 -18.35 8.13
C GLY A 208 1.05 -18.65 8.79
N ASN A 209 2.15 -18.22 8.18
CA ASN A 209 3.51 -18.40 8.71
C ASN A 209 3.81 -17.54 9.95
N PHE A 210 2.93 -16.60 10.30
CA PHE A 210 3.14 -15.67 11.41
C PHE A 210 2.08 -15.81 12.50
N GLY A 211 2.54 -16.01 13.72
CA GLY A 211 1.69 -16.13 14.91
C GLY A 211 1.14 -14.80 15.43
N LYS A 212 0.41 -14.87 16.56
CA LYS A 212 -0.23 -13.70 17.19
C LYS A 212 0.76 -12.61 17.57
N LYS A 213 1.96 -12.98 18.06
CA LYS A 213 3.01 -12.04 18.51
C LYS A 213 3.43 -11.10 17.38
N TRP A 214 3.75 -11.64 16.21
CA TRP A 214 4.00 -10.86 14.99
C TRP A 214 2.82 -9.98 14.62
N LYS A 215 1.62 -10.54 14.51
CA LYS A 215 0.43 -9.78 14.11
C LYS A 215 0.12 -8.60 15.04
N SER A 216 0.52 -8.65 16.32
CA SER A 216 0.39 -7.56 17.31
C SER A 216 1.61 -6.65 17.44
N ASN A 217 2.63 -6.82 16.61
CA ASN A 217 3.88 -6.06 16.67
C ASN A 217 4.02 -5.11 15.48
N LEU A 218 4.54 -3.90 15.72
CA LEU A 218 4.69 -2.87 14.69
C LEU A 218 5.61 -3.33 13.54
N LEU A 219 6.64 -4.13 13.81
CA LEU A 219 7.57 -4.63 12.79
C LEU A 219 6.88 -5.47 11.70
N PHE A 220 5.68 -6.01 11.99
CA PHE A 220 4.90 -6.76 11.01
C PHE A 220 4.41 -5.89 9.84
N LEU A 221 4.40 -4.56 9.99
CA LEU A 221 4.11 -3.64 8.88
C LEU A 221 5.01 -3.91 7.66
N ASN A 222 6.26 -4.33 7.87
CA ASN A 222 7.22 -4.59 6.80
C ASN A 222 6.79 -5.79 5.94
N PHE A 223 6.27 -6.83 6.58
CA PHE A 223 5.69 -7.97 5.87
C PHE A 223 4.39 -7.57 5.15
N LEU A 224 3.54 -6.78 5.82
CA LEU A 224 2.29 -6.30 5.23
C LEU A 224 2.53 -5.45 3.97
N GLN A 225 3.63 -4.67 3.92
CA GLN A 225 4.02 -3.93 2.71
C GLN A 225 4.33 -4.86 1.52
N LEU A 226 4.97 -6.01 1.77
CA LEU A 226 5.20 -7.02 0.74
C LEU A 226 3.87 -7.63 0.27
N ILE A 227 2.98 -7.97 1.21
CA ILE A 227 1.66 -8.53 0.90
C ILE A 227 0.80 -7.55 0.10
N GLU A 228 0.76 -6.27 0.49
CA GLU A 228 0.03 -5.25 -0.25
C GLU A 228 0.64 -5.05 -1.66
N SER A 229 1.96 -5.12 -1.80
CA SER A 229 2.63 -5.05 -3.11
C SER A 229 2.24 -6.24 -3.99
N TYR A 230 2.17 -7.45 -3.42
CA TYR A 230 1.71 -8.66 -4.12
C TYR A 230 0.26 -8.54 -4.58
N TYR A 231 -0.61 -8.09 -3.68
CA TYR A 231 -2.02 -7.83 -4.01
C TYR A 231 -2.15 -6.83 -5.16
N GLU A 232 -1.44 -5.70 -5.10
CA GLU A 232 -1.49 -4.65 -6.12
C GLU A 232 -0.94 -5.09 -7.48
N ILE A 233 0.07 -5.97 -7.50
CA ILE A 233 0.57 -6.57 -8.74
C ILE A 233 -0.51 -7.45 -9.37
N GLN A 234 -1.16 -8.32 -8.59
CA GLN A 234 -2.23 -9.19 -9.10
C GLN A 234 -3.43 -8.38 -9.59
N LYS A 235 -3.89 -7.41 -8.80
CA LYS A 235 -4.99 -6.53 -9.20
C LYS A 235 -4.65 -5.68 -10.41
N SER A 236 -3.39 -5.25 -10.57
CA SER A 236 -2.95 -4.57 -11.79
C SER A 236 -3.08 -5.46 -13.03
N VAL A 237 -2.74 -6.75 -12.93
CA VAL A 237 -2.93 -7.72 -14.04
C VAL A 237 -4.41 -7.90 -14.37
N GLU A 238 -5.28 -8.02 -13.36
CA GLU A 238 -6.73 -8.10 -13.55
C GLU A 238 -7.27 -6.85 -14.24
N ILE A 239 -6.93 -5.65 -13.71
CA ILE A 239 -7.36 -4.36 -14.23
C ILE A 239 -6.94 -4.19 -15.69
N LEU A 240 -5.70 -4.50 -16.06
CA LEU A 240 -5.22 -4.42 -17.45
C LEU A 240 -6.00 -5.33 -18.42
N ASN A 241 -6.58 -6.41 -17.91
CA ASN A 241 -7.37 -7.34 -18.70
C ASN A 241 -8.83 -6.91 -18.90
N THR A 242 -9.32 -5.95 -18.10
CA THR A 242 -10.68 -5.42 -18.23
C THR A 242 -10.94 -4.72 -19.58
N THR A 243 -12.19 -4.77 -20.03
CA THR A 243 -12.64 -4.15 -21.29
C THR A 243 -12.66 -2.62 -21.23
N SER A 244 -12.80 -2.03 -20.03
CA SER A 244 -12.89 -0.59 -19.83
C SER A 244 -11.61 0.16 -20.18
N LEU A 245 -10.43 -0.40 -19.89
CA LEU A 245 -9.14 0.18 -20.31
C LEU A 245 -8.88 0.04 -21.81
N LYS A 246 -9.61 -0.85 -22.49
CA LYS A 246 -9.48 -1.09 -23.93
C LYS A 246 -10.41 -0.17 -24.75
N SER A 247 -11.36 0.52 -24.12
CA SER A 247 -12.27 1.45 -24.78
C SER A 247 -11.79 2.90 -24.66
N LYS A 248 -11.96 3.69 -25.73
CA LYS A 248 -11.72 5.14 -25.67
C LYS A 248 -12.92 5.79 -24.98
N THR A 249 -12.75 6.19 -23.73
CA THR A 249 -13.74 7.01 -23.03
C THR A 249 -13.58 8.47 -23.46
N LYS A 250 -14.60 9.03 -24.11
CA LYS A 250 -14.66 10.49 -24.31
C LYS A 250 -14.98 11.13 -22.96
N LEU A 251 -14.07 11.97 -22.46
CA LEU A 251 -14.36 12.79 -21.29
C LEU A 251 -15.53 13.73 -21.60
N LYS A 252 -16.46 13.86 -20.66
CA LYS A 252 -17.53 14.86 -20.78
C LYS A 252 -16.92 16.25 -20.68
N GLN A 253 -17.35 17.15 -21.56
CA GLN A 253 -16.95 18.55 -21.48
C GLN A 253 -17.54 19.18 -20.20
N LEU A 254 -16.69 19.78 -19.38
CA LEU A 254 -17.09 20.45 -18.16
C LEU A 254 -17.50 21.89 -18.50
N ASN A 255 -18.80 22.09 -18.72
CA ASN A 255 -19.33 23.36 -19.24
C ASN A 255 -19.75 24.36 -18.16
N SER A 256 -19.82 23.94 -16.89
CA SER A 256 -20.18 24.81 -15.76
C SER A 256 -19.70 24.25 -14.43
N ILE A 257 -19.48 25.15 -13.46
CA ILE A 257 -19.22 24.78 -12.06
C ILE A 257 -20.54 24.34 -11.44
N LYS A 258 -20.66 23.06 -11.07
CA LYS A 258 -21.87 22.53 -10.41
C LYS A 258 -21.84 22.66 -8.89
N LYS A 259 -20.66 22.59 -8.28
CA LYS A 259 -20.43 22.69 -6.83
C LYS A 259 -19.09 23.38 -6.58
N SER A 260 -19.01 24.16 -5.51
CA SER A 260 -17.79 24.86 -5.08
C SER A 260 -16.88 24.03 -4.17
N ASN A 261 -17.40 22.93 -3.61
CA ASN A 261 -16.70 22.10 -2.63
C ASN A 261 -16.51 20.67 -3.18
N GLY A 262 -15.31 20.12 -2.98
CA GLY A 262 -14.94 18.76 -3.35
C GLY A 262 -14.07 18.12 -2.28
N ILE A 263 -14.25 16.83 -2.06
CA ILE A 263 -13.47 16.02 -1.12
C ILE A 263 -12.99 14.81 -1.91
N GLY A 264 -11.68 14.57 -1.93
CA GLY A 264 -11.08 13.37 -2.48
C GLY A 264 -10.49 12.55 -1.34
N VAL A 265 -10.66 11.23 -1.37
CA VAL A 265 -10.08 10.35 -0.36
C VAL A 265 -9.52 9.13 -1.04
N ILE A 266 -8.30 8.76 -0.69
CA ILE A 266 -7.65 7.52 -1.12
C ILE A 266 -6.76 6.97 0.01
N GLU A 267 -6.42 5.69 -0.06
CA GLU A 267 -5.32 5.12 0.72
C GLU A 267 -4.00 5.27 -0.04
N ALA A 268 -3.23 6.29 0.31
CA ALA A 268 -1.84 6.40 -0.10
C ALA A 268 -1.02 5.23 0.51
N PRO A 269 0.19 4.95 0.01
CA PRO A 269 0.99 3.84 0.53
C PRO A 269 1.15 3.90 2.06
N ARG A 270 1.33 5.11 2.61
CA ARG A 270 1.56 5.35 4.04
C ARG A 270 0.30 5.58 4.87
N GLY A 271 -0.89 5.50 4.26
CA GLY A 271 -2.16 5.63 4.96
C GLY A 271 -3.14 6.52 4.22
N ILE A 272 -4.27 6.78 4.87
CA ILE A 272 -5.35 7.61 4.34
C ILE A 272 -4.85 9.01 3.97
N LEU A 273 -5.27 9.49 2.80
CA LEU A 273 -5.03 10.83 2.29
C LEU A 273 -6.38 11.44 1.92
N MET A 274 -6.63 12.66 2.43
CA MET A 274 -7.87 13.42 2.27
C MET A 274 -7.57 14.89 1.99
#